data_AF-A0A7X5J7W4-F1
#
_entry.id   AF-A0A7X5J7W4-F1
#
_cell.length_a   1.000
_cell.length_b   1.000
_cell.length_c   1.000
_cell.angle_alpha   90.00
_cell.angle_beta   90.00
_cell.angle_gamma   90.00
#
_symmetry.space_group_name_H-M   'P 1'
#
loop_
_entity.id
_entity.type
_entity.pdbx_description
1 polymer ?
#
loop_
_entity_poly.entity_id
_entity_poly.type
_entity_poly.pdbx_seq_one_letter_code
_entity_poly.pdbx_strand_id
1 'polypeptide(L)'
;MARFPIPQSKIAELGRLLAEAACNETQREALRSDPAAVLRAAGFPEDLVALFEFRVVCDTETQRHVVLPYRFNAARLAAQDPAYLAQIAEMTIGQGRPN
;
A
#
# COMPACT_ATOMS: atom_id res chain seq x y z
N MET A 1 -9.67 -3.08 -11.77
CA MET A 1 -8.74 -3.27 -10.65
C MET A 1 -7.64 -4.18 -11.16
N ALA A 2 -6.37 -3.75 -11.15
CA ALA A 2 -5.28 -4.71 -11.20
C ALA A 2 -5.43 -5.55 -9.93
N ARG A 3 -6.00 -6.75 -10.07
CA ARG A 3 -6.18 -7.66 -8.95
C ARG A 3 -4.78 -8.13 -8.61
N PHE A 4 -4.29 -7.80 -7.43
CA PHE A 4 -3.04 -8.35 -6.96
C PHE A 4 -3.17 -9.88 -7.00
N PRO A 5 -2.39 -10.58 -7.84
CA PRO A 5 -2.68 -11.97 -8.19
C PRO A 5 -2.18 -12.94 -7.10
N ILE A 6 -2.54 -12.68 -5.84
CA ILE A 6 -2.23 -13.59 -4.75
C ILE A 6 -3.13 -14.82 -4.86
N PRO A 7 -2.55 -16.04 -4.81
CA PRO A 7 -3.32 -17.23 -4.48
C PRO A 7 -4.10 -17.02 -3.18
N GLN A 8 -5.39 -17.36 -3.13
CA GLN A 8 -6.19 -17.16 -1.92
C GLN A 8 -5.58 -17.81 -0.66
N SER A 9 -4.87 -18.93 -0.83
CA SER A 9 -4.12 -19.62 0.21
C SER A 9 -3.02 -18.80 0.87
N LYS A 10 -2.45 -17.81 0.16
CA LYS A 10 -1.35 -16.96 0.63
C LYS A 10 -1.80 -15.61 1.18
N ILE A 11 -3.09 -15.27 1.09
CA ILE A 11 -3.65 -14.03 1.63
C ILE A 11 -3.49 -13.98 3.16
N ALA A 12 -3.78 -15.09 3.85
CA ALA A 12 -3.65 -15.17 5.31
C ALA A 12 -2.18 -15.03 5.76
N GLU A 13 -1.25 -15.63 5.03
CA GLU A 13 0.19 -15.50 5.30
C GLU A 13 0.68 -14.07 5.07
N LEU A 14 0.23 -13.40 4.01
CA LEU A 14 0.55 -11.99 3.79
C LEU A 14 0.00 -11.12 4.93
N GLY A 15 -1.25 -11.36 5.34
CA GLY A 15 -1.86 -10.64 6.46
C GLY A 15 -1.09 -10.83 7.77
N ARG A 16 -0.64 -12.06 8.06
CA ARG A 16 0.20 -12.35 9.22
C ARG A 16 1.54 -11.62 9.13
N LEU A 17 2.21 -11.67 7.99
CA LEU A 17 3.50 -11.01 7.79
C LEU A 17 3.41 -9.48 7.96
N LEU A 18 2.33 -8.87 7.46
CA LEU A 18 2.05 -7.44 7.68
C LEU A 18 1.74 -7.13 9.15
N ALA A 19 0.99 -8.00 9.84
CA ALA A 19 0.69 -7.83 11.25
C ALA A 19 1.93 -7.98 12.14
N GLU A 20 2.81 -8.93 11.83
CA GLU A 20 4.08 -9.10 12.53
C GLU A 20 5.02 -7.90 12.28
N ALA A 21 5.10 -7.41 11.05
CA ALA A 21 5.83 -6.19 10.72
C ALA A 21 5.25 -4.93 11.40
N ALA A 22 3.95 -4.89 11.72
CA ALA A 22 3.37 -3.79 12.48
C ALA A 22 3.84 -3.78 13.95
N CYS A 23 4.11 -4.95 14.52
CA CYS A 23 4.53 -5.12 15.92
C CYS A 23 6.06 -5.19 16.11
N ASN A 24 6.82 -5.48 15.04
CA ASN A 24 8.26 -5.68 15.10
C ASN A 24 9.00 -4.71 14.17
N GLU A 25 9.77 -3.80 14.76
CA GLU A 25 10.49 -2.76 14.01
C GLU A 25 11.55 -3.32 13.05
N THR A 26 12.21 -4.42 13.41
CA THR A 26 13.21 -5.07 12.56
C THR A 26 12.58 -5.68 11.32
N GLN A 27 11.43 -6.34 11.47
CA GLN A 27 10.69 -6.88 10.33
C GLN A 27 10.07 -5.77 9.47
N ARG A 28 9.62 -4.68 10.10
CA ARG A 28 9.14 -3.49 9.40
C ARG A 28 10.22 -2.88 8.51
N GLU A 29 11.43 -2.74 9.03
CA GLU A 29 12.56 -2.18 8.28
C GLU A 29 13.03 -3.13 7.18
N ALA A 30 13.04 -4.45 7.42
CA ALA A 30 13.31 -5.45 6.39
C ALA A 30 12.28 -5.38 5.24
N LEU A 31 10.99 -5.26 5.57
CA LEU A 31 9.91 -5.14 4.60
C LEU A 31 9.98 -3.82 3.81
N ARG A 32 10.48 -2.75 4.44
CA ARG A 32 10.64 -1.43 3.82
C ARG A 32 11.85 -1.36 2.89
N SER A 33 12.96 -1.97 3.28
CA SER A 33 14.23 -1.93 2.55
C SER A 33 14.25 -2.91 1.37
N ASP A 34 13.77 -4.14 1.55
CA ASP A 34 13.67 -5.14 0.49
C ASP A 34 12.40 -6.00 0.67
N PRO A 35 11.23 -5.48 0.27
CA PRO A 35 9.98 -6.23 0.34
C PRO A 35 10.02 -7.51 -0.50
N ALA A 36 10.80 -7.53 -1.59
CA ALA A 36 10.93 -8.69 -2.45
C ALA A 36 11.64 -9.84 -1.72
N ALA A 37 12.74 -9.56 -1.01
CA ALA A 37 13.44 -10.57 -0.20
C ALA A 37 12.53 -11.15 0.89
N VAL A 38 11.76 -10.30 1.57
CA VAL A 38 10.84 -10.74 2.62
C VAL A 38 9.70 -11.61 2.07
N LEU A 39 9.12 -11.25 0.92
CA LEU A 39 8.10 -12.04 0.26
C LEU A 39 8.65 -13.38 -0.27
N ARG A 40 9.87 -13.42 -0.82
CA ARG A 40 10.52 -14.68 -1.20
C ARG A 40 10.75 -15.58 0.00
N ALA A 41 11.23 -15.04 1.12
CA ALA A 41 11.45 -15.80 2.35
C ALA A 41 10.15 -16.39 2.91
N ALA A 42 9.01 -15.71 2.70
CA ALA A 42 7.69 -16.20 3.05
C ALA A 42 7.10 -17.20 2.03
N GLY A 43 7.82 -17.52 0.96
CA GLY A 43 7.41 -18.53 -0.04
C GLY A 43 6.38 -18.02 -1.05
N PHE A 44 6.37 -16.72 -1.34
CA PHE A 44 5.56 -16.18 -2.44
C PHE A 44 6.21 -16.51 -3.81
N PRO A 45 5.40 -16.74 -4.87
CA PRO A 45 5.93 -17.03 -6.20
C PRO A 45 6.77 -15.88 -6.76
N GLU A 46 7.89 -16.18 -7.44
CA GLU A 46 8.74 -15.16 -8.07
C GLU A 46 7.97 -14.29 -9.07
N ASP A 47 7.05 -14.89 -9.84
CA ASP A 47 6.21 -14.15 -10.78
C ASP A 47 5.39 -13.05 -10.08
N LEU A 48 4.96 -13.29 -8.84
CA LEU A 48 4.20 -12.33 -8.04
C LEU A 48 5.09 -11.25 -7.44
N VAL A 49 6.31 -11.61 -7.05
CA VAL A 49 7.34 -10.67 -6.57
C VAL A 49 7.82 -9.75 -7.70
N ALA A 50 7.90 -10.26 -8.93
CA ALA A 50 8.36 -9.53 -10.11
C ALA A 50 7.29 -8.62 -10.76
N LEU A 51 6.00 -8.88 -10.54
CA LEU A 51 4.90 -8.17 -11.21
C LEU A 51 4.71 -6.72 -10.74
N PHE A 52 5.20 -6.36 -9.54
CA PHE A 52 4.98 -5.04 -8.97
C PHE A 52 6.23 -4.52 -8.27
N GLU A 53 6.53 -3.24 -8.50
CA GLU A 53 7.45 -2.52 -7.64
C GLU A 53 6.76 -2.33 -6.28
N PHE A 54 7.12 -3.19 -5.33
CA PHE A 54 6.56 -3.15 -3.99
C PHE A 54 7.19 -2.01 -3.20
N ARG A 55 6.36 -1.06 -2.75
CA ARG A 55 6.80 0.00 -1.85
C ARG A 55 5.98 -0.03 -0.58
N VAL A 56 6.65 -0.25 0.54
CA VAL A 56 6.06 -0.11 1.87
C VAL A 56 6.29 1.31 2.35
N VAL A 57 5.19 2.02 2.65
CA VAL A 57 5.19 3.35 3.24
C VAL A 57 4.54 3.27 4.61
N CYS A 58 5.18 3.88 5.60
CA CYS A 58 4.67 3.96 6.96
C CYS A 58 4.42 5.43 7.27
N ASP A 59 3.24 5.74 7.80
CA ASP A 59 2.93 7.07 8.28
C ASP A 59 3.77 7.40 9.51
N THR A 60 4.15 8.67 9.62
CA THR A 60 4.79 9.22 10.80
C THR A 60 3.88 10.27 11.43
N GLU A 61 4.25 10.80 12.60
CA GLU A 61 3.50 11.88 13.24
C GLU A 61 3.35 13.12 12.35
N THR A 62 4.29 13.33 11.41
CA THR A 62 4.34 14.52 10.55
C THR A 62 4.00 14.24 9.09
N GLN A 63 3.88 12.98 8.68
CA GLN A 63 3.67 12.60 7.29
C GLN A 63 2.67 11.45 7.16
N ARG A 64 1.58 11.73 6.42
CA ARG A 64 0.62 10.71 6.00
C ARG A 64 0.79 10.39 4.53
N HIS A 65 0.73 9.12 4.19
CA HIS A 65 0.78 8.62 2.83
C HIS A 65 -0.61 8.24 2.37
N VAL A 66 -0.95 8.63 1.14
CA VAL A 66 -2.22 8.27 0.52
C VAL A 66 -1.91 7.47 -0.74
N VAL A 67 -2.47 6.27 -0.84
CA VAL A 67 -2.33 5.45 -2.05
C VAL A 67 -3.31 5.96 -3.09
N LEU A 68 -2.78 6.47 -4.20
CA LEU A 68 -3.58 6.93 -5.30
C LEU A 68 -3.78 5.81 -6.34
N PRO A 69 -5.00 5.24 -6.50
CA PRO A 69 -5.24 4.24 -7.54
C PRO A 69 -4.96 4.75 -8.97
N TYR A 70 -4.39 3.87 -9.79
CA TYR A 70 -3.95 4.15 -11.17
C TYR A 70 -5.01 4.75 -12.11
N ARG A 71 -6.31 4.62 -11.81
CA ARG A 71 -7.41 5.12 -12.66
C ARG A 71 -7.85 6.55 -12.32
N PHE A 72 -6.96 7.40 -11.81
CA PHE A 72 -7.30 8.82 -11.68
C PHE A 72 -7.14 9.57 -13.00
N ASN A 73 -7.98 10.58 -13.17
CA ASN A 73 -7.97 11.46 -14.31
C ASN A 73 -6.80 12.46 -14.13
N ALA A 74 -5.67 12.16 -14.77
CA ALA A 74 -4.44 12.94 -14.68
C ALA A 74 -4.65 14.42 -15.05
N ALA A 75 -5.57 14.73 -15.98
CA ALA A 75 -5.87 16.10 -16.36
C ALA A 75 -6.54 16.89 -15.22
N ARG A 76 -7.46 16.27 -14.48
CA ARG A 76 -8.13 16.91 -13.32
C ARG A 76 -7.20 17.06 -12.12
N LEU A 77 -6.27 16.13 -11.94
CA LEU A 77 -5.19 16.25 -10.96
C LEU A 77 -4.24 17.42 -11.28
N ALA A 78 -3.79 17.52 -12.54
CA ALA A 78 -2.91 18.60 -12.98
C ALA A 78 -3.59 19.98 -12.89
N ALA A 79 -4.90 20.03 -13.13
CA ALA A 79 -5.70 21.25 -13.01
C ALA A 79 -6.05 21.63 -11.56
N GLN A 80 -5.63 20.84 -10.56
CA GLN A 80 -5.98 21.04 -9.15
C GLN A 80 -7.49 21.22 -8.91
N ASP A 81 -8.32 20.48 -9.64
CA ASP A 81 -9.78 20.60 -9.58
C ASP A 81 -10.27 20.35 -8.13
N PRO A 82 -10.82 21.37 -7.44
CA PRO A 82 -11.14 21.27 -6.01
C PRO A 82 -12.18 20.19 -5.71
N ALA A 83 -13.18 20.01 -6.57
CA ALA A 83 -14.23 19.02 -6.39
C ALA A 83 -13.68 17.59 -6.58
N TYR A 84 -12.75 17.43 -7.52
CA TYR A 84 -12.08 16.16 -7.76
C TYR A 84 -11.14 15.79 -6.61
N LEU A 85 -10.34 16.74 -6.14
CA LEU A 85 -9.44 16.54 -5.00
C LEU A 85 -10.21 16.25 -3.71
N ALA A 86 -11.35 16.90 -3.49
CA ALA A 86 -12.23 16.62 -2.36
C ALA A 86 -12.80 15.17 -2.42
N GLN A 87 -13.27 14.73 -3.58
CA GLN A 87 -13.71 13.33 -3.76
C GLN A 87 -12.58 12.32 -3.54
N ILE A 88 -11.37 12.61 -4.04
CA ILE A 88 -10.21 11.74 -3.79
C ILE A 88 -9.91 11.68 -2.30
N ALA A 89 -9.88 12.82 -1.61
CA ALA A 89 -9.63 12.89 -0.17
C ALA A 89 -10.68 12.10 0.62
N GLU A 90 -11.96 12.23 0.27
CA GLU A 90 -13.05 11.49 0.92
C GLU A 90 -12.93 9.97 0.71
N MET A 91 -12.58 9.54 -0.51
CA MET A 91 -12.44 8.12 -0.85
C MET A 91 -11.20 7.46 -0.22
N THR A 92 -10.15 8.24 0.08
CA THR A 92 -8.85 7.68 0.48
C THR A 92 -8.47 7.93 1.93
N ILE A 93 -8.86 9.07 2.51
CA ILE A 93 -8.55 9.43 3.91
C ILE A 93 -9.68 8.94 4.84
N GLY A 94 -10.86 8.65 4.30
CA GLY A 94 -12.08 8.46 5.08
C GLY A 94 -12.53 9.78 5.71
N GLN A 95 -13.79 9.84 6.15
CA GLN A 95 -14.37 11.00 6.83
C GLN A 95 -13.51 11.36 8.05
N GLY A 96 -12.61 12.32 7.90
CA GLY A 96 -11.99 13.00 9.03
C GLY A 96 -13.09 13.73 9.77
N ARG A 97 -13.70 13.08 10.76
CA ARG A 97 -14.46 13.79 11.78
C ARG A 97 -13.44 14.57 12.61
N PRO A 98 -13.46 15.91 12.59
CA PRO A 98 -12.84 16.65 13.67
C PRO A 98 -13.63 16.32 14.94
N ASN A 99 -12.93 15.89 15.98
CA ASN A 99 -13.43 16.09 17.35
C ASN A 99 -13.13 17.53 17.77
#